data_AF-A0AAU6TPB7-F1
#
_entry.id   AF-A0AAU6TPB7-F1
#
_cell.length_a   1.000
_cell.length_b   1.000
_cell.length_c   1.000
_cell.angle_alpha   90.00
_cell.angle_beta   90.00
_cell.angle_gamma   90.00
#
_symmetry.space_group_name_H-M   'P 1'
#
loop_
_entity.id
_entity.type
_entity.pdbx_description
1 polymer ?
#
loop_
_entity_poly.entity_id
_entity_poly.type
_entity_poly.pdbx_seq_one_letter_code
_entity_poly.pdbx_strand_id
1 'polypeptide(L)'
;MADTKFKNSNFSFPDGWKRASNGEIVGEDKYRPDISVKDNDGNYILVMESTSSGDRKVGVGELLQADKFFRDEKVRGILIFSLCGQSATSPTKETQKNYIEPYFKYLAECNSECGVKSVYFIQEQDFKAINWSVLNEEFNSNCLEINA
;
A
#
# COMPACT_ATOMS: atom_id res chain seq x y z
N MET A 1 -15.94 4.06 2.53
CA MET A 1 -15.87 4.76 3.84
C MET A 1 -15.19 6.10 3.58
N ALA A 2 -15.40 7.16 4.38
CA ALA A 2 -14.67 8.42 4.15
C ALA A 2 -13.18 8.19 4.43
N ASP A 3 -12.32 8.60 3.50
CA ASP A 3 -10.85 8.57 3.53
C ASP A 3 -10.25 8.90 4.93
N THR A 4 -10.81 9.91 5.60
CA THR A 4 -10.45 10.29 6.99
C THR A 4 -10.56 9.15 8.01
N LYS A 5 -11.53 8.23 7.88
CA LYS A 5 -11.69 7.12 8.83
C LYS A 5 -10.58 6.09 8.68
N PHE A 6 -10.17 5.78 7.45
CA PHE A 6 -9.08 4.84 7.19
C PHE A 6 -7.78 5.39 7.79
N LYS A 7 -7.42 6.64 7.46
CA LYS A 7 -6.23 7.34 7.97
C LYS A 7 -6.10 7.36 9.50
N ASN A 8 -7.24 7.39 10.20
CA ASN A 8 -7.31 7.45 11.66
C ASN A 8 -7.53 6.08 12.33
N SER A 9 -7.62 4.98 11.57
CA SER A 9 -7.72 3.63 12.15
C SER A 9 -6.47 3.28 12.97
N ASN A 10 -6.65 2.48 14.02
CA ASN A 10 -5.56 2.04 14.90
C ASN A 10 -4.85 0.81 14.32
N PHE A 11 -4.08 1.01 13.25
CA PHE A 11 -3.27 -0.05 12.66
C PHE A 11 -2.22 -0.58 13.63
N SER A 12 -2.12 -1.91 13.69
CA SER A 12 -1.07 -2.61 14.43
C SER A 12 -0.03 -3.10 13.43
N PHE A 13 1.19 -2.57 13.51
CA PHE A 13 2.30 -2.89 12.62
C PHE A 13 3.25 -3.92 13.25
N PRO A 14 4.14 -4.57 12.47
CA PRO A 14 5.22 -5.40 13.01
C PRO A 14 6.06 -4.66 14.08
N ASP A 15 6.69 -5.43 14.96
CA ASP A 15 7.47 -4.86 16.06
C ASP A 15 8.53 -3.86 15.57
N GLY A 16 8.54 -2.69 16.20
CA GLY A 16 9.46 -1.59 15.87
C GLY A 16 9.02 -0.71 14.70
N TRP A 17 7.97 -1.08 13.97
CA TRP A 17 7.45 -0.26 12.89
C TRP A 17 6.51 0.80 13.44
N LYS A 18 6.64 2.02 12.96
CA LYS A 18 5.87 3.17 13.44
C LYS A 18 5.31 3.98 12.29
N ARG A 19 4.05 4.40 12.46
CA ARG A 19 3.42 5.34 11.53
C ARG A 19 4.24 6.62 11.44
N ALA A 20 4.58 7.02 10.23
CA ALA A 20 5.31 8.24 9.92
C ALA A 20 4.38 9.34 9.37
N SER A 21 3.34 8.96 8.61
CA SER A 21 2.29 9.88 8.16
C SER A 21 0.91 9.21 8.07
N ASN A 22 -0.14 10.04 8.09
CA ASN A 22 -1.55 9.72 7.89
C ASN A 22 -2.24 10.75 6.95
N GLY A 23 -1.63 11.00 5.78
CA GLY A 23 -2.10 11.97 4.78
C GLY A 23 -1.27 13.27 4.68
N GLU A 24 -0.19 13.38 5.47
CA GLU A 24 0.79 14.45 5.35
C GLU A 24 1.74 14.23 4.16
N ILE A 25 2.43 15.31 3.78
CA ILE A 25 3.48 15.27 2.77
C ILE A 25 4.68 14.48 3.30
N VAL A 26 5.17 13.56 2.48
CA VAL A 26 6.44 12.85 2.63
C VAL A 26 7.31 13.07 1.39
N GLY A 27 8.63 12.99 1.55
CA GLY A 27 9.58 13.19 0.46
C GLY A 27 9.62 14.62 -0.10
N GLU A 28 10.52 14.86 -1.04
CA GLU A 28 10.72 16.18 -1.66
C GLU A 28 9.68 16.51 -2.75
N ASP A 29 9.07 15.49 -3.35
CA ASP A 29 8.12 15.62 -4.46
C ASP A 29 6.66 15.88 -4.02
N LYS A 30 6.47 16.10 -2.72
CA LYS A 30 5.16 16.34 -2.09
C LYS A 30 4.20 15.16 -2.21
N TYR A 31 4.69 13.92 -2.27
CA TYR A 31 3.85 12.74 -2.18
C TYR A 31 3.05 12.74 -0.86
N ARG A 32 1.78 12.30 -0.91
CA ARG A 32 0.84 12.31 0.22
C ARG A 32 0.14 10.95 0.31
N PRO A 33 0.86 9.89 0.71
CA PRO A 33 0.22 8.59 0.90
C PRO A 33 -0.83 8.68 2.00
N ASP A 34 -1.84 7.81 1.94
CA ASP A 34 -2.82 7.76 3.02
C ASP A 34 -2.15 7.41 4.36
N ILE A 35 -1.23 6.45 4.35
CA ILE A 35 -0.37 6.10 5.48
C ILE A 35 1.04 5.77 4.99
N SER A 36 2.06 6.27 5.69
CA SER A 36 3.43 5.78 5.57
C SER A 36 3.96 5.29 6.91
N VAL A 37 4.91 4.37 6.87
CA VAL A 37 5.47 3.69 8.04
C VAL A 37 6.98 3.60 7.91
N LYS A 38 7.68 3.83 9.04
CA LYS A 38 9.12 3.66 9.18
C LYS A 38 9.45 2.46 10.07
N ASP A 39 10.59 1.83 9.79
CA ASP A 39 11.19 0.82 10.66
C ASP A 39 11.95 1.45 11.85
N ASN A 40 12.65 0.61 12.63
CA ASN A 40 13.45 1.05 13.78
C ASN A 40 14.66 1.93 13.39
N ASP A 41 15.15 1.80 12.17
CA ASP A 41 16.28 2.57 11.64
C ASP A 41 15.82 3.91 11.04
N GLY A 42 14.51 4.15 11.00
CA GLY A 42 13.90 5.37 10.48
C GLY A 42 13.73 5.38 8.97
N ASN A 43 13.91 4.23 8.31
CA ASN A 43 13.71 4.08 6.87
C ASN A 43 12.23 3.89 6.56
N TYR A 44 11.73 4.52 5.50
CA TYR A 44 10.38 4.23 5.01
C TYR A 44 10.31 2.80 4.49
N ILE A 45 9.42 1.99 5.06
CA ILE A 45 9.34 0.55 4.77
C ILE A 45 8.00 0.13 4.20
N LEU A 46 6.96 0.93 4.42
CA LEU A 46 5.60 0.61 4.00
C LEU A 46 4.80 1.89 3.69
N VAL A 47 4.03 1.81 2.61
CA VAL A 47 2.99 2.76 2.23
C VAL A 47 1.66 2.00 2.12
N MET A 48 0.58 2.63 2.58
CA MET A 48 -0.77 2.09 2.44
C MET A 48 -1.67 3.12 1.77
N GLU A 49 -2.46 2.68 0.81
CA GLU A 49 -3.44 3.50 0.07
C GLU A 49 -4.83 2.88 0.19
N SER A 50 -5.83 3.69 0.54
CA SER A 50 -7.23 3.29 0.54
C SER A 50 -7.89 3.69 -0.76
N THR A 51 -8.17 2.71 -1.61
CA THR A 51 -8.76 2.96 -2.93
C THR A 51 -10.21 2.52 -2.96
N SER A 52 -11.10 3.44 -3.36
CA SER A 52 -12.52 3.14 -3.62
C SER A 52 -12.82 2.96 -5.11
N SER A 53 -11.82 3.13 -5.97
CA SER A 53 -11.99 3.16 -7.41
C SER A 53 -11.63 1.80 -8.01
N GLY A 54 -12.53 1.24 -8.82
CA GLY A 54 -12.22 0.12 -9.71
C GLY A 54 -11.39 0.52 -10.94
N ASP A 55 -11.08 1.81 -11.15
CA ASP A 55 -10.34 2.27 -12.32
C ASP A 55 -8.86 1.90 -12.22
N ARG A 56 -8.38 1.16 -13.22
CA ARG A 56 -6.97 0.79 -13.42
C ARG A 56 -6.02 1.98 -13.27
N LYS A 57 -6.38 3.15 -13.79
CA LYS A 57 -5.48 4.31 -13.81
C LYS A 57 -5.14 4.80 -12.40
N VAL A 58 -6.08 4.66 -11.47
CA VAL A 58 -5.88 5.06 -10.07
C VAL A 58 -4.85 4.15 -9.42
N GLY A 59 -5.06 2.83 -9.45
CA GLY A 59 -4.14 1.87 -8.86
C GLY A 59 -2.73 1.89 -9.49
N VAL A 60 -2.64 2.09 -10.81
CA VAL A 60 -1.34 2.26 -11.48
C VAL A 60 -0.66 3.56 -11.07
N GLY A 61 -1.40 4.65 -10.90
CA GLY A 61 -0.88 5.92 -10.41
C GLY A 61 -0.32 5.79 -9.00
N GLU A 62 -1.08 5.17 -8.10
CA GLU A 62 -0.69 4.88 -6.71
C GLU A 62 0.58 4.01 -6.64
N LEU A 63 0.67 2.96 -7.47
CA LEU A 63 1.90 2.15 -7.59
C LEU A 63 3.11 3.00 -8.01
N LEU A 64 2.97 3.80 -9.06
CA LEU A 64 4.09 4.59 -9.60
C LEU A 64 4.56 5.67 -8.63
N GLN A 65 3.64 6.29 -7.90
CA GLN A 65 3.96 7.26 -6.85
C GLN A 65 4.73 6.60 -5.71
N ALA A 66 4.26 5.47 -5.20
CA ALA A 66 4.93 4.72 -4.14
C ALA A 66 6.32 4.21 -4.58
N ASP A 67 6.44 3.67 -5.81
CA ASP A 67 7.72 3.20 -6.34
C ASP A 67 8.74 4.32 -6.50
N LYS A 68 8.33 5.45 -7.09
CA LYS A 68 9.19 6.63 -7.18
C LYS A 68 9.63 7.09 -5.79
N PHE A 69 8.71 7.18 -4.84
CA PHE A 69 9.01 7.58 -3.47
C PHE A 69 10.06 6.66 -2.82
N PHE A 70 9.89 5.34 -2.88
CA PHE A 70 10.88 4.41 -2.34
C PHE A 70 12.23 4.48 -3.06
N ARG A 71 12.25 4.78 -4.36
CA ARG A 71 13.50 4.99 -5.11
C ARG A 71 14.23 6.25 -4.67
N ASP A 72 13.50 7.35 -4.47
CA ASP A 72 14.07 8.62 -4.00
C ASP A 72 14.64 8.48 -2.57
N GLU A 73 13.93 7.75 -1.71
CA GLU A 73 14.39 7.39 -0.36
C GLU A 73 15.48 6.31 -0.36
N LYS A 74 15.80 5.71 -1.52
CA LYS A 74 16.79 4.63 -1.71
C LYS A 74 16.53 3.39 -0.84
N VAL A 75 15.27 2.98 -0.75
CA VAL A 75 14.80 1.85 0.06
C VAL A 75 13.97 0.87 -0.78
N ARG A 76 13.79 -0.36 -0.27
CA ARG A 76 12.82 -1.33 -0.81
C ARG A 76 11.61 -1.44 0.10
N GLY A 77 10.50 -0.87 -0.35
CA GLY A 77 9.28 -0.73 0.45
C GLY A 77 8.14 -1.65 0.02
N ILE A 78 7.16 -1.77 0.90
CA ILE A 78 5.91 -2.50 0.69
C ILE A 78 4.81 -1.50 0.32
N LEU A 79 3.94 -1.88 -0.61
CA LEU A 79 2.70 -1.16 -0.91
C LEU A 79 1.49 -2.01 -0.52
N ILE A 80 0.55 -1.45 0.25
CA ILE A 80 -0.71 -2.12 0.60
C ILE A 80 -1.88 -1.31 0.05
N PHE A 81 -2.71 -1.95 -0.76
CA PHE A 81 -4.01 -1.42 -1.17
C PHE A 81 -5.11 -1.94 -0.24
N SER A 82 -5.73 -1.03 0.50
CA SER A 82 -6.98 -1.28 1.22
C SER A 82 -8.16 -0.94 0.32
N LEU A 83 -8.71 -1.96 -0.33
CA LEU A 83 -9.79 -1.84 -1.31
C LEU A 83 -11.12 -1.61 -0.57
N CYS A 84 -11.78 -0.48 -0.83
CA CYS A 84 -13.06 -0.18 -0.21
C CYS A 84 -14.15 0.07 -1.27
N GLY A 85 -15.41 -0.03 -0.86
CA GLY A 85 -16.55 0.19 -1.76
C GLY A 85 -17.66 -0.83 -1.55
N GLN A 86 -18.87 -0.47 -1.95
CA GLN A 86 -20.06 -1.35 -1.89
C GLN A 86 -20.87 -1.32 -3.20
N SER A 87 -20.30 -0.78 -4.26
CA SER A 87 -20.89 -0.70 -5.60
C SER A 87 -20.47 -1.88 -6.48
N ALA A 88 -21.21 -2.11 -7.57
CA ALA A 88 -20.83 -3.07 -8.60
C ALA A 88 -19.46 -2.78 -9.27
N THR A 89 -18.97 -1.54 -9.15
CA THR A 89 -17.67 -1.09 -9.69
C THR A 89 -16.59 -0.99 -8.62
N SER A 90 -16.84 -1.55 -7.43
CA SER A 90 -15.85 -1.52 -6.35
C SER A 90 -14.63 -2.36 -6.71
N PRO A 91 -13.42 -1.93 -6.29
CA PRO A 91 -12.22 -2.67 -6.56
C PRO A 91 -12.25 -4.05 -5.89
N THR A 92 -11.87 -5.09 -6.65
CA THR A 92 -11.62 -6.42 -6.11
C THR A 92 -10.13 -6.72 -6.09
N LYS A 93 -9.71 -7.63 -5.19
CA LYS A 93 -8.30 -8.02 -5.05
C LYS A 93 -7.75 -8.54 -6.39
N GLU A 94 -8.52 -9.39 -7.07
CA GLU A 94 -8.15 -10.02 -8.34
C GLU A 94 -8.05 -8.99 -9.47
N THR A 95 -9.04 -8.10 -9.60
CA THR A 95 -9.05 -7.08 -10.65
C THR A 95 -7.89 -6.10 -10.49
N GLN A 96 -7.66 -5.60 -9.27
CA GLN A 96 -6.57 -4.68 -9.00
C GLN A 96 -5.20 -5.37 -9.17
N LYS A 97 -5.04 -6.61 -8.69
CA LYS A 97 -3.84 -7.40 -8.94
C LYS A 97 -3.54 -7.51 -10.45
N ASN A 98 -4.54 -7.89 -11.25
CA ASN A 98 -4.37 -8.05 -12.70
C ASN A 98 -4.02 -6.73 -13.41
N TYR A 99 -4.51 -5.60 -12.91
CA TYR A 99 -4.20 -4.27 -13.44
C TYR A 99 -2.79 -3.80 -13.07
N ILE A 100 -2.33 -4.08 -11.85
CA ILE A 100 -1.08 -3.56 -11.30
C ILE A 100 0.11 -4.47 -11.62
N GLU A 101 -0.08 -5.78 -11.64
CA GLU A 101 1.00 -6.76 -11.79
C GLU A 101 1.92 -6.55 -13.01
N PRO A 102 1.42 -6.23 -14.22
CA PRO A 102 2.30 -5.97 -15.37
C PRO A 102 3.24 -4.77 -15.14
N TYR A 103 2.75 -3.72 -14.47
CA TYR A 103 3.54 -2.52 -14.18
C TYR A 103 4.53 -2.77 -13.05
N PHE A 104 4.09 -3.47 -12.01
CA PHE A 104 4.97 -3.87 -10.93
C PHE A 104 6.17 -4.68 -11.45
N LYS A 105 5.93 -5.67 -12.32
CA LYS A 105 7.00 -6.46 -12.95
C LYS A 105 7.95 -5.60 -13.76
N TYR A 106 7.43 -4.68 -14.58
CA TYR A 106 8.24 -3.74 -15.34
C TYR A 106 9.14 -2.87 -14.43
N LEU A 107 8.61 -2.35 -13.32
CA LEU A 107 9.38 -1.54 -12.37
C LEU A 107 10.45 -2.36 -11.64
N ALA A 108 10.14 -3.61 -11.30
CA ALA A 108 11.08 -4.53 -10.66
C ALA A 108 12.30 -4.83 -11.55
N GLU A 109 12.12 -4.90 -12.87
CA GLU A 109 13.19 -5.12 -13.85
C GLU A 109 14.10 -3.88 -14.05
N CYS A 110 13.60 -2.66 -13.82
CA CYS A 110 14.33 -1.43 -14.13
C CYS A 110 15.48 -1.13 -13.15
N ASN A 111 15.31 -1.43 -11.87
CA ASN A 111 16.34 -1.34 -10.83
C ASN A 111 15.80 -2.00 -9.55
N SER A 112 16.36 -3.15 -9.19
CA SER A 112 15.86 -4.00 -8.10
C SER A 112 16.44 -3.66 -6.72
N GLU A 113 17.32 -2.68 -6.58
CA GLU A 113 17.89 -2.31 -5.27
C GLU A 113 17.00 -1.36 -4.47
N CYS A 114 16.13 -0.60 -5.13
CA CYS A 114 15.18 0.33 -4.52
C CYS A 114 13.82 0.31 -5.25
N GLY A 115 12.77 0.85 -4.63
CA GLY A 115 11.40 0.84 -5.16
C GLY A 115 10.45 -0.09 -4.41
N VAL A 116 9.28 -0.37 -5.00
CA VAL A 116 8.33 -1.33 -4.42
C VAL A 116 8.87 -2.76 -4.57
N LYS A 117 8.91 -3.51 -3.47
CA LYS A 117 9.31 -4.93 -3.46
C LYS A 117 8.13 -5.89 -3.45
N SER A 118 7.02 -5.47 -2.85
CA SER A 118 5.81 -6.27 -2.75
C SER A 118 4.57 -5.39 -2.71
N VAL A 119 3.48 -5.92 -3.26
CA VAL A 119 2.18 -5.27 -3.28
C VAL A 119 1.15 -6.21 -2.68
N TYR A 120 0.42 -5.75 -1.68
CA TYR A 120 -0.71 -6.50 -1.09
C TYR A 120 -2.04 -5.83 -1.42
N PHE A 121 -3.05 -6.66 -1.65
CA PHE A 121 -4.43 -6.24 -1.86
C PHE A 121 -5.31 -6.88 -0.80
N ILE A 122 -5.97 -6.07 0.01
CA ILE A 122 -6.91 -6.52 1.04
C ILE A 122 -8.22 -5.76 0.91
N GLN A 123 -9.36 -6.44 1.10
CA GLN A 123 -10.62 -5.72 1.22
C GLN A 123 -10.68 -5.02 2.58
N GLU A 124 -11.15 -3.78 2.63
CA GLU A 124 -11.20 -2.99 3.88
C GLU A 124 -12.03 -3.70 4.96
N GLN A 125 -13.06 -4.44 4.59
CA GLN A 125 -13.84 -5.26 5.53
C GLN A 125 -13.03 -6.39 6.17
N ASP A 126 -12.17 -7.05 5.40
CA ASP A 126 -11.29 -8.11 5.89
C ASP A 126 -10.23 -7.48 6.81
N PHE A 127 -9.74 -6.29 6.42
CA PHE A 127 -8.79 -5.53 7.23
C PHE A 127 -9.38 -5.13 8.59
N LYS A 128 -10.65 -4.73 8.63
CA LYS A 128 -11.40 -4.47 9.88
C LYS A 128 -11.60 -5.73 10.71
N ALA A 129 -11.91 -6.86 10.06
CA ALA A 129 -12.16 -8.13 10.73
C ALA A 129 -10.92 -8.64 11.50
N ILE A 130 -9.72 -8.34 10.99
CA ILE A 130 -8.43 -8.65 11.65
C ILE A 130 -7.91 -7.51 12.53
N ASN A 131 -8.79 -6.59 12.95
CA ASN A 131 -8.48 -5.45 13.81
C ASN A 131 -7.36 -4.53 13.26
N TRP A 132 -7.31 -4.33 11.94
CA TRP A 132 -6.29 -3.50 11.28
C TRP A 132 -4.85 -3.97 11.52
N SER A 133 -4.66 -5.27 11.74
CA SER A 133 -3.34 -5.89 11.88
C SER A 133 -2.64 -5.99 10.52
N VAL A 134 -1.40 -5.51 10.44
CA VAL A 134 -0.64 -5.37 9.20
C VAL A 134 0.47 -6.42 9.15
N LEU A 135 0.53 -7.19 8.05
CA LEU A 135 1.57 -8.18 7.75
C LEU A 135 1.73 -9.34 8.77
N ASN A 136 0.72 -9.60 9.61
CA ASN A 136 0.65 -10.81 10.43
C ASN A 136 0.04 -11.99 9.64
N GLU A 137 -0.03 -13.18 10.25
CA GLU A 137 -0.60 -14.38 9.62
C GLU A 137 -2.06 -14.19 9.16
N GLU A 138 -2.88 -13.50 9.96
CA GLU A 138 -4.28 -13.21 9.62
C GLU A 138 -4.38 -12.27 8.41
N PHE A 139 -3.53 -11.23 8.34
CA PHE A 139 -3.45 -10.33 7.19
C PHE A 139 -3.08 -11.10 5.92
N ASN A 140 -2.01 -11.91 5.99
CA ASN A 140 -1.52 -12.68 4.85
C ASN A 140 -2.60 -13.66 4.33
N SER A 141 -3.38 -14.25 5.23
CA SER A 141 -4.48 -15.16 4.89
C SER A 141 -5.67 -14.47 4.20
N ASN A 142 -5.81 -13.14 4.33
CA ASN A 142 -6.91 -12.37 3.76
C ASN A 142 -6.52 -11.53 2.53
N CYS A 143 -5.23 -11.49 2.17
CA CYS A 143 -4.74 -10.65 1.09
C CYS A 143 -4.41 -11.46 -0.19
N LEU A 144 -4.30 -10.75 -1.32
CA LEU A 144 -3.52 -11.22 -2.46
C LEU A 144 -2.20 -10.46 -2.50
N GLU A 145 -1.13 -11.14 -2.88
CA GLU A 145 0.23 -10.59 -2.92
C GLU A 145 0.81 -10.67 -4.34
N ILE A 146 1.65 -9.68 -4.68
CA ILE A 146 2.59 -9.72 -5.79
C ILE A 146 3.98 -9.42 -5.22
N ASN A 147 4.97 -10.23 -5.57
CA ASN A 147 6.37 -10.07 -5.14
C ASN A 147 7.32 -10.00 -6.34
N ALA A 148 8.40 -9.23 -6.18
CA ALA A 148 9.50 -9.11 -7.13
C ALA A 148 10.63 -10.10 -6.81
#